data_AF-A0A8H6WS37-F1
#
_entry.id   AF-A0A8H6WS37-F1
#
_cell.length_a   1.000
_cell.length_b   1.000
_cell.length_c   1.000
_cell.angle_alpha   90.00
_cell.angle_beta   90.00
_cell.angle_gamma   90.00
#
_symmetry.space_group_name_H-M   'P 1'
#
loop_
_entity.id
_entity.type
_entity.pdbx_description
1 polymer ?
#
loop_
_entity_poly.entity_id
_entity_poly.type
_entity_poly.pdbx_seq_one_letter_code
_entity_poly.pdbx_strand_id
1 'polypeptide(L)'
;MYAEVYRLVLGEKILGEFYTFSRAQNAEVFCYLKFSSAYLATELQVSETRAPSVASGMKHFPVDSTEGMTWLIEPKRASAVINFTGTLDHASHAAANDIQAKTVHAFTHFVFAKTERSLVFADLQGTPGPVRECDGIILFDPMTHTTEGGSGLGDWGQDGINSFVEGHSCNDICAALGLDKQYPMVPGEEDLPEENDTTSESTGLGERDDD
;
A
#
# COMPACT_ATOMS: atom_id res chain seq x y z
N MET A 1 -6.48 -3.76 12.57
CA MET A 1 -5.31 -3.48 13.45
C MET A 1 -4.10 -4.31 13.12
N TYR A 2 -4.15 -5.65 13.09
CA TYR A 2 -2.99 -6.46 12.66
C TYR A 2 -2.50 -6.11 11.25
N ALA A 3 -3.43 -5.90 10.32
CA ALA A 3 -3.14 -5.41 8.97
C ALA A 3 -2.37 -4.06 8.99
N GLU A 4 -2.78 -3.10 9.83
CA GLU A 4 -2.12 -1.79 9.96
C GLU A 4 -0.64 -1.94 10.34
N VAL A 5 -0.36 -2.71 11.41
CA VAL A 5 1.01 -2.96 11.87
C VAL A 5 1.79 -3.70 10.79
N TYR A 6 1.17 -4.67 10.13
CA TYR A 6 1.80 -5.42 9.05
C TYR A 6 2.21 -4.51 7.90
N ARG A 7 1.35 -3.58 7.46
CA ARG A 7 1.65 -2.63 6.38
C ARG A 7 2.81 -1.70 6.74
N LEU A 8 2.87 -1.20 7.97
CA LEU A 8 4.00 -0.39 8.46
C LEU A 8 5.32 -1.18 8.45
N VAL A 9 5.32 -2.41 8.96
CA VAL A 9 6.51 -3.27 9.01
C VAL A 9 6.96 -3.69 7.61
N LEU A 10 6.01 -4.06 6.74
CA LEU A 10 6.28 -4.42 5.35
C LEU A 10 6.86 -3.22 4.59
N GLY A 11 6.25 -2.04 4.77
CA GLY A 11 6.70 -0.79 4.18
C GLY A 11 8.15 -0.46 4.57
N GLU A 12 8.47 -0.50 5.87
CA GLU A 12 9.83 -0.25 6.35
C GLU A 12 10.85 -1.25 5.77
N LYS A 13 10.47 -2.53 5.70
CA LYS A 13 11.32 -3.57 5.12
C LYS A 13 11.60 -3.30 3.64
N ILE A 14 10.55 -3.14 2.83
CA ILE A 14 10.70 -2.92 1.38
C ILE A 14 11.40 -1.58 1.11
N LEU A 15 11.20 -0.55 1.94
CA LEU A 15 11.90 0.73 1.82
C LEU A 15 13.41 0.58 2.00
N GLY A 16 13.86 -0.26 2.95
CA GLY A 16 15.27 -0.61 3.10
C GLY A 16 15.85 -1.31 1.85
N GLU A 17 15.06 -2.17 1.22
CA GLU A 17 15.42 -2.85 -0.03
C GLU A 17 15.44 -1.88 -1.22
N PHE A 18 14.47 -0.97 -1.32
CA PHE A 18 14.42 0.11 -2.30
C PHE A 18 15.67 1.00 -2.24
N TYR A 19 16.10 1.39 -1.03
CA TYR A 19 17.32 2.16 -0.87
C TYR A 19 18.58 1.37 -1.25
N THR A 20 18.59 0.07 -1.00
CA THR A 20 19.70 -0.80 -1.42
C THR A 20 19.76 -0.90 -2.95
N PHE A 21 18.60 -1.10 -3.58
CA PHE A 21 18.46 -1.12 -5.03
C PHE A 21 18.87 0.22 -5.66
N SER A 22 18.42 1.34 -5.08
CA SER A 22 18.74 2.69 -5.57
C SER A 22 20.24 2.98 -5.54
N ARG A 23 20.93 2.59 -4.46
CA ARG A 23 22.39 2.72 -4.38
C ARG A 23 23.10 1.84 -5.41
N ALA A 24 22.63 0.63 -5.66
CA ALA A 24 23.21 -0.26 -6.66
C ALA A 24 23.08 0.29 -8.08
N GLN A 25 22.01 1.03 -8.37
CA GLN A 25 21.79 1.71 -9.65
C GLN A 25 22.37 3.13 -9.70
N ASN A 26 23.04 3.59 -8.63
CA ASN A 26 23.54 4.95 -8.50
C ASN A 26 22.47 6.02 -8.76
N ALA A 27 21.22 5.74 -8.38
CA ALA A 27 20.08 6.65 -8.52
C ALA A 27 20.00 7.60 -7.31
N GLU A 28 19.79 8.89 -7.58
CA GLU A 28 19.56 9.88 -6.54
C GLU A 28 18.12 9.77 -6.01
N VAL A 29 17.99 9.54 -4.70
CA VAL A 29 16.70 9.41 -4.02
C VAL A 29 16.72 10.12 -2.67
N PHE A 30 15.56 10.52 -2.19
CA PHE A 30 15.40 11.05 -0.84
C PHE A 30 15.55 9.93 0.20
N CYS A 31 16.71 9.85 0.84
CA CYS A 31 17.12 8.77 1.74
C CYS A 31 16.59 8.89 3.19
N TYR A 32 15.73 9.87 3.47
CA TYR A 32 15.21 10.18 4.80
C TYR A 32 13.70 9.95 4.90
N LEU A 33 13.20 8.92 4.22
CA LEU A 33 11.86 8.35 4.50
C LEU A 33 11.99 7.26 5.56
N LYS A 34 10.96 7.10 6.37
CA LYS A 34 10.81 6.02 7.34
C LYS A 34 9.34 5.74 7.58
N PHE A 35 8.93 4.49 7.75
CA PHE A 35 7.58 4.18 8.22
C PHE A 35 7.48 4.31 9.75
N SER A 36 6.32 4.79 10.21
CA SER A 36 5.96 4.84 11.63
C SER A 36 6.09 3.45 12.25
N SER A 37 6.55 3.40 13.49
CA SER A 37 6.48 2.18 14.29
C SER A 37 5.13 2.15 15.00
N ALA A 38 4.48 0.99 15.00
CA ALA A 38 3.25 0.78 15.75
C ALA A 38 3.33 -0.46 16.64
N TYR A 39 2.56 -0.43 17.72
CA TYR A 39 2.43 -1.50 18.69
C TYR A 39 0.97 -1.86 18.88
N LEU A 40 0.69 -3.13 19.14
CA LEU A 40 -0.62 -3.56 19.61
C LEU A 40 -0.59 -3.67 21.13
N ALA A 41 -1.56 -3.08 21.80
CA ALA A 41 -1.76 -3.23 23.22
C ALA A 41 -3.19 -3.66 23.49
N THR A 42 -3.38 -4.67 24.34
CA THR A 42 -4.72 -5.15 24.70
C THR A 42 -5.02 -4.76 26.15
N GLU A 43 -6.08 -3.99 26.34
CA GLU A 43 -6.62 -3.67 27.64
C GLU A 43 -7.58 -4.79 28.08
N LEU A 44 -7.19 -5.51 29.14
CA LEU A 44 -7.97 -6.60 29.72
C LEU A 44 -8.76 -6.12 30.94
N GLN A 45 -9.95 -6.69 31.12
CA GLN A 45 -10.70 -6.52 32.37
C GLN A 45 -10.05 -7.38 33.46
N VAL A 46 -9.15 -6.76 34.23
CA VAL A 46 -8.45 -7.43 35.34
C VAL A 46 -9.24 -7.44 36.65
N SER A 47 -10.32 -6.66 36.75
CA SER A 47 -11.28 -6.71 37.85
C SER A 47 -12.64 -6.16 37.42
N GLU A 48 -13.72 -6.61 38.07
CA GLU A 48 -15.08 -6.07 37.85
C GLU A 48 -15.20 -4.58 38.18
N THR A 49 -14.33 -4.07 39.06
CA THR A 49 -14.31 -2.68 39.52
C THR A 49 -13.53 -1.73 38.61
N ARG A 50 -12.70 -2.25 37.72
CA ARG A 50 -11.89 -1.43 36.81
C ARG A 50 -12.71 -1.11 35.56
N ALA A 51 -12.97 0.17 35.33
CA ALA A 51 -13.56 0.64 34.08
C ALA A 51 -12.53 0.57 32.93
N PRO A 52 -13.00 0.45 31.68
CA PRO A 52 -12.20 0.67 30.48
C PRO A 52 -11.42 1.98 30.49
N SER A 53 -10.32 2.05 29.73
CA SER A 53 -9.62 3.31 29.49
C SER A 53 -10.56 4.34 28.86
N VAL A 54 -10.34 5.63 29.15
CA VAL A 54 -11.12 6.74 28.59
C VAL A 54 -11.11 6.72 27.05
N ALA A 55 -10.00 6.25 26.46
CA ALA A 55 -9.86 6.11 25.01
C ALA A 55 -10.92 5.18 24.39
N SER A 56 -11.43 4.20 25.12
CA SER A 56 -12.48 3.28 24.64
C SER A 56 -13.82 3.96 24.37
N GLY A 57 -14.06 5.13 24.97
CA GLY A 57 -15.40 5.72 25.00
C GLY A 57 -16.44 4.88 25.74
N MET A 58 -16.05 3.77 26.37
CA MET A 58 -16.93 2.84 27.06
C MET A 58 -16.92 3.08 28.57
N LYS A 59 -18.09 2.91 29.20
CA LYS A 59 -18.23 3.00 30.66
C LYS A 59 -17.92 1.67 31.36
N HIS A 60 -18.12 0.56 30.66
CA HIS A 60 -17.93 -0.79 31.18
C HIS A 60 -17.34 -1.66 30.06
N PHE A 61 -16.57 -2.69 30.41
CA PHE A 61 -16.15 -3.69 29.43
C PHE A 61 -17.38 -4.41 28.85
N PRO A 62 -17.34 -4.86 27.59
CA PRO A 62 -18.42 -5.67 27.03
C PRO A 62 -18.60 -6.93 27.89
N VAL A 63 -19.84 -7.26 28.23
CA VAL A 63 -20.17 -8.48 28.97
C VAL A 63 -19.63 -9.68 28.18
N ASP A 64 -18.91 -10.58 28.85
CA ASP A 64 -18.24 -11.77 28.29
C ASP A 64 -17.05 -11.51 27.35
N SER A 65 -16.46 -10.31 27.36
CA SER A 65 -15.21 -10.02 26.66
C SER A 65 -14.00 -10.64 27.38
N THR A 66 -13.68 -11.90 27.10
CA THR A 66 -12.40 -12.51 27.51
C THR A 66 -11.22 -11.98 26.71
N GLU A 67 -11.47 -11.37 25.55
CA GLU A 67 -10.45 -10.88 24.60
C GLU A 67 -9.98 -9.44 24.89
N GLY A 68 -10.70 -8.68 25.73
CA GLY A 68 -10.40 -7.28 26.02
C GLY A 68 -10.58 -6.35 24.82
N MET A 69 -9.95 -5.17 24.88
CA MET A 69 -9.91 -4.19 23.78
C MET A 69 -8.50 -4.03 23.27
N THR A 70 -8.29 -4.16 21.97
CA THR A 70 -6.97 -3.96 21.37
C THR A 70 -6.84 -2.55 20.79
N TRP A 71 -5.65 -1.98 20.94
CA TRP A 71 -5.26 -0.64 20.56
C TRP A 71 -4.09 -0.70 19.58
N LEU A 72 -4.12 0.14 18.56
CA LEU A 72 -2.94 0.51 17.80
C LEU A 72 -2.29 1.73 18.49
N ILE A 73 -1.02 1.61 18.86
CA ILE A 73 -0.27 2.66 19.54
C ILE A 73 0.92 3.05 18.69
N GLU A 74 1.07 4.34 18.43
CA GLU A 74 2.18 4.92 17.68
C GLU A 74 2.86 6.05 18.46
N PRO A 75 4.15 6.35 18.18
CA PRO A 75 4.77 7.58 18.64
C PRO A 75 3.97 8.81 18.22
N LYS A 76 3.83 9.77 19.14
CA LYS A 76 3.21 11.05 18.82
C LYS A 76 4.02 11.76 17.74
N ARG A 77 3.34 12.18 16.69
CA ARG A 77 3.93 12.87 15.53
C ARG A 77 3.45 14.33 15.43
N ALA A 78 4.11 15.12 14.59
CA ALA A 78 3.66 16.47 14.28
C ALA A 78 2.31 16.43 13.54
N SER A 79 1.51 17.50 13.67
CA SER A 79 0.17 17.56 13.06
C SER A 79 0.20 17.88 11.56
N ALA A 80 1.33 18.33 11.03
CA ALA A 80 1.47 18.61 9.60
C ALA A 80 1.44 17.29 8.81
N VAL A 81 0.65 17.25 7.75
CA VAL A 81 0.49 16.07 6.89
C VAL A 81 0.83 16.46 5.45
N ILE A 82 1.64 15.61 4.81
CA ILE A 82 1.97 15.67 3.39
C ILE A 82 1.39 14.39 2.77
N ASN A 83 0.46 14.55 1.83
CA ASN A 83 -0.12 13.42 1.09
C ASN A 83 0.65 13.25 -0.21
N PHE A 84 1.12 12.03 -0.49
CA PHE A 84 1.85 11.70 -1.71
C PHE A 84 0.98 10.90 -2.69
N THR A 85 0.19 9.96 -2.19
CA THR A 85 -0.81 9.21 -2.97
C THR A 85 -2.14 9.20 -2.22
N GLY A 86 -3.24 9.01 -2.95
CA GLY A 86 -4.56 8.74 -2.39
C GLY A 86 -4.89 7.25 -2.42
N THR A 87 -6.14 6.91 -2.07
CA THR A 87 -6.61 5.52 -2.08
C THR A 87 -6.72 4.94 -3.49
N LEU A 88 -7.30 5.68 -4.44
CA LEU A 88 -7.43 5.27 -5.85
C LEU A 88 -6.82 6.31 -6.80
N ASP A 89 -6.06 7.24 -6.24
CA ASP A 89 -5.39 8.31 -6.98
C ASP A 89 -3.88 8.19 -6.77
N HIS A 90 -3.21 7.60 -7.75
CA HIS A 90 -1.77 7.37 -7.74
C HIS A 90 -1.01 8.34 -8.64
N ALA A 91 -1.69 9.35 -9.18
CA ALA A 91 -1.09 10.31 -10.08
C ALA A 91 0.04 11.08 -9.37
N SER A 92 1.19 11.17 -10.02
CA SER A 92 2.28 12.00 -9.52
C SER A 92 1.97 13.47 -9.81
N HIS A 93 1.46 14.17 -8.80
CA HIS A 93 1.34 15.64 -8.82
C HIS A 93 2.61 16.35 -8.32
N ALA A 94 3.71 15.60 -8.12
CA ALA A 94 5.00 16.12 -7.71
C ALA A 94 5.50 17.22 -8.66
N ALA A 95 5.91 18.35 -8.11
CA ALA A 95 6.64 19.34 -8.88
C ALA A 95 7.96 18.76 -9.40
N ALA A 96 8.49 19.30 -10.50
CA ALA A 96 9.71 18.79 -11.13
C ALA A 96 10.93 18.75 -10.18
N ASN A 97 10.96 19.59 -9.16
CA ASN A 97 12.02 19.66 -8.14
C ASN A 97 11.67 19.01 -6.80
N ASP A 98 10.52 18.32 -6.69
CA ASP A 98 10.10 17.65 -5.47
C ASP A 98 10.66 16.22 -5.42
N ILE A 99 11.91 16.10 -4.95
CA ILE A 99 12.57 14.80 -4.80
C ILE A 99 11.87 13.89 -3.79
N GLN A 100 11.18 14.44 -2.79
CA GLN A 100 10.48 13.65 -1.78
C GLN A 100 9.30 12.91 -2.40
N ALA A 101 8.42 13.65 -3.07
CA ALA A 101 7.28 13.06 -3.76
C ALA A 101 7.72 12.10 -4.87
N LYS A 102 8.69 12.50 -5.71
CA LYS A 102 9.24 11.61 -6.74
C LYS A 102 9.77 10.30 -6.18
N THR A 103 10.46 10.36 -5.03
CA THR A 103 10.98 9.17 -4.35
C THR A 103 9.85 8.27 -3.87
N VAL A 104 8.78 8.84 -3.31
CA VAL A 104 7.61 8.06 -2.86
C VAL A 104 6.90 7.38 -4.03
N HIS A 105 6.69 8.08 -5.15
CA HIS A 105 6.09 7.46 -6.34
C HIS A 105 6.99 6.37 -6.94
N ALA A 106 8.30 6.59 -7.01
CA ALA A 106 9.24 5.57 -7.48
C ALA A 106 9.30 4.37 -6.52
N PHE A 107 9.16 4.59 -5.21
CA PHE A 107 9.03 3.53 -4.23
C PHE A 107 7.76 2.69 -4.46
N THR A 108 6.60 3.31 -4.76
CA THR A 108 5.38 2.56 -5.09
C THR A 108 5.53 1.69 -6.34
N HIS A 109 6.20 2.19 -7.39
CA HIS A 109 6.53 1.41 -8.58
C HIS A 109 7.51 0.29 -8.29
N PHE A 110 8.54 0.55 -7.47
CA PHE A 110 9.47 -0.48 -7.03
C PHE A 110 8.76 -1.61 -6.26
N VAL A 111 7.80 -1.27 -5.39
CA VAL A 111 7.00 -2.27 -4.68
C VAL A 111 6.23 -3.13 -5.68
N PHE A 112 5.49 -2.51 -6.60
CA PHE A 112 4.75 -3.20 -7.66
C PHE A 112 5.63 -4.16 -8.46
N ALA A 113 6.81 -3.70 -8.89
CA ALA A 113 7.79 -4.52 -9.59
C ALA A 113 8.31 -5.69 -8.74
N LYS A 114 8.71 -5.39 -7.50
CA LYS A 114 9.30 -6.34 -6.57
C LYS A 114 8.34 -7.47 -6.19
N THR A 115 7.05 -7.16 -6.08
CA THR A 115 6.01 -8.12 -5.71
C THR A 115 5.36 -8.77 -6.94
N GLU A 116 6.00 -8.72 -8.11
CA GLU A 116 5.46 -9.31 -9.34
C GLU A 116 4.03 -8.85 -9.62
N ARG A 117 3.80 -7.55 -9.48
CA ARG A 117 2.51 -6.87 -9.73
C ARG A 117 1.38 -7.24 -8.75
N SER A 118 1.66 -8.00 -7.69
CA SER A 118 0.64 -8.45 -6.72
C SER A 118 0.32 -7.46 -5.60
N LEU A 119 1.11 -6.40 -5.43
CA LEU A 119 0.94 -5.43 -4.34
C LEU A 119 1.33 -4.02 -4.75
N VAL A 120 0.52 -3.03 -4.33
CA VAL A 120 0.83 -1.60 -4.44
C VAL A 120 0.55 -0.93 -3.10
N PHE A 121 1.41 0.02 -2.69
CA PHE A 121 1.08 0.93 -1.59
C PHE A 121 0.21 2.09 -2.09
N ALA A 122 -0.84 2.38 -1.33
CA ALA A 122 -1.78 3.47 -1.55
C ALA A 122 -1.87 4.36 -0.30
N ASP A 123 -2.45 5.54 -0.46
CA ASP A 123 -2.63 6.52 0.61
C ASP A 123 -1.35 6.79 1.42
N LEU A 124 -0.22 6.87 0.72
CA LEU A 124 1.06 7.18 1.34
C LEU A 124 1.05 8.65 1.72
N GLN A 125 1.02 8.87 3.03
CA GLN A 125 1.10 10.17 3.65
C GLN A 125 2.20 10.17 4.70
N GLY A 126 2.73 11.36 4.99
CA GLY A 126 3.80 11.50 5.96
C GLY A 126 3.80 12.83 6.66
N THR A 127 4.68 12.93 7.66
CA THR A 127 4.89 14.15 8.44
C THR A 127 6.38 14.40 8.62
N PRO A 128 6.83 15.67 8.65
CA PRO A 128 8.21 16.00 8.98
C PRO A 128 8.58 15.46 10.36
N GLY A 129 9.75 14.83 10.46
CA GLY A 129 10.25 14.30 11.73
C GLY A 129 11.68 13.76 11.63
N PRO A 130 12.28 13.41 12.77
CA PRO A 130 13.67 12.95 12.80
C PRO A 130 13.79 11.55 12.19
N VAL A 131 14.64 11.42 11.16
CA VAL A 131 15.01 10.15 10.51
C VAL A 131 16.54 10.07 10.48
N ARG A 132 17.12 9.13 11.24
CA ARG A 132 18.59 8.92 11.33
C ARG A 132 19.36 10.21 11.66
N GLU A 133 18.90 10.94 12.68
CA GLU A 133 19.51 12.21 13.14
C GLU A 133 19.42 13.37 12.12
N CYS A 134 18.65 13.21 11.04
CA CYS A 134 18.36 14.26 10.06
C CYS A 134 16.87 14.57 10.00
N ASP A 135 16.51 15.71 9.42
CA ASP A 135 15.13 16.03 9.08
C ASP A 135 14.67 15.14 7.91
N GLY A 136 13.59 14.41 8.12
CA GLY A 136 13.03 13.46 7.17
C GLY A 136 11.52 13.47 7.19
N ILE A 137 10.94 12.46 6.55
CA ILE A 137 9.50 12.23 6.48
C ILE A 137 9.19 10.88 7.11
N ILE A 138 8.31 10.90 8.11
CA ILE A 138 7.76 9.70 8.73
C ILE A 138 6.44 9.41 8.04
N LEU A 139 6.40 8.33 7.26
CA LEU A 139 5.21 7.79 6.61
C LEU A 139 4.35 7.06 7.63
N PHE A 140 3.04 7.28 7.63
CA PHE A 140 2.12 6.67 8.59
C PHE A 140 0.79 6.33 7.93
N ASP A 141 0.01 5.47 8.58
CA ASP A 141 -1.31 5.00 8.11
C ASP A 141 -1.34 4.55 6.62
N PRO A 142 -0.35 3.76 6.14
CA PRO A 142 -0.35 3.34 4.74
C PRO A 142 -1.47 2.33 4.45
N MET A 143 -2.03 2.43 3.24
CA MET A 143 -2.89 1.40 2.66
C MET A 143 -2.14 0.56 1.63
N THR A 144 -2.69 -0.60 1.31
CA THR A 144 -2.18 -1.46 0.24
C THR A 144 -3.34 -2.00 -0.59
N HIS A 145 -3.06 -2.24 -1.86
CA HIS A 145 -3.89 -3.04 -2.74
C HIS A 145 -3.17 -4.35 -3.03
N THR A 146 -3.85 -5.49 -2.87
CA THR A 146 -3.29 -6.79 -3.27
C THR A 146 -4.21 -7.53 -4.23
N THR A 147 -3.67 -8.45 -5.01
CA THR A 147 -4.45 -9.27 -5.95
C THR A 147 -5.63 -9.99 -5.27
N GLU A 148 -5.49 -10.35 -4.00
CA GLU A 148 -6.52 -11.05 -3.21
C GLU A 148 -7.51 -10.12 -2.50
N GLY A 149 -7.27 -8.79 -2.47
CA GLY A 149 -8.11 -7.83 -1.74
C GLY A 149 -8.12 -8.02 -0.22
N GLY A 150 -7.10 -8.68 0.33
CA GLY A 150 -7.08 -9.20 1.71
C GLY A 150 -6.20 -8.43 2.69
N SER A 151 -5.56 -7.34 2.26
CA SER A 151 -4.54 -6.64 3.06
C SER A 151 -5.08 -5.66 4.10
N GLY A 152 -6.39 -5.63 4.29
CA GLY A 152 -7.07 -4.88 5.34
C GLY A 152 -8.11 -3.90 4.81
N LEU A 153 -8.57 -3.00 5.67
CA LEU A 153 -9.51 -1.95 5.26
C LEU A 153 -8.86 -1.06 4.20
N GLY A 154 -9.66 -0.71 3.18
CA GLY A 154 -9.24 0.12 2.05
C GLY A 154 -8.47 -0.63 0.97
N ASP A 155 -8.35 -1.95 1.05
CA ASP A 155 -7.85 -2.77 -0.05
C ASP A 155 -8.93 -2.96 -1.12
N TRP A 156 -8.73 -2.34 -2.28
CA TRP A 156 -9.61 -2.44 -3.44
C TRP A 156 -9.24 -3.57 -4.39
N GLY A 157 -8.37 -4.49 -3.97
CA GLY A 157 -8.02 -5.64 -4.76
C GLY A 157 -7.31 -5.29 -6.06
N GLN A 158 -7.65 -6.03 -7.11
CA GLN A 158 -7.18 -5.78 -8.47
C GLN A 158 -7.60 -4.40 -8.99
N ASP A 159 -8.78 -3.88 -8.63
CA ASP A 159 -9.23 -2.55 -9.09
C ASP A 159 -8.32 -1.45 -8.54
N GLY A 160 -7.89 -1.59 -7.28
CA GLY A 160 -6.89 -0.70 -6.69
C GLY A 160 -5.55 -0.76 -7.41
N ILE A 161 -5.07 -1.96 -7.74
CA ILE A 161 -3.84 -2.14 -8.54
C ILE A 161 -3.99 -1.53 -9.93
N ASN A 162 -5.14 -1.71 -10.58
CA ASN A 162 -5.42 -1.13 -11.90
C ASN A 162 -5.40 0.40 -11.84
N SER A 163 -5.97 0.99 -10.78
CA SER A 163 -5.93 2.46 -10.59
C SER A 163 -4.50 2.99 -10.46
N PHE A 164 -3.59 2.20 -9.87
CA PHE A 164 -2.16 2.51 -9.86
C PHE A 164 -1.54 2.41 -11.26
N VAL A 165 -1.80 1.33 -11.98
CA VAL A 165 -1.28 1.12 -13.35
C VAL A 165 -1.73 2.24 -14.30
N GLU A 166 -2.99 2.67 -14.19
CA GLU A 166 -3.58 3.74 -14.99
C GLU A 166 -3.08 5.13 -14.58
N GLY A 167 -2.92 5.37 -13.27
CA GLY A 167 -2.56 6.69 -12.74
C GLY A 167 -1.05 6.97 -12.67
N HIS A 168 -0.22 5.93 -12.57
CA HIS A 168 1.21 6.10 -12.38
C HIS A 168 1.90 6.60 -13.65
N SER A 169 2.61 7.72 -13.52
CA SER A 169 3.54 8.21 -14.54
C SER A 169 4.97 8.10 -14.02
N CYS A 170 5.80 7.32 -14.71
CA CYS A 170 7.22 7.19 -14.37
C CYS A 170 7.89 8.56 -14.33
N ASN A 171 8.65 8.81 -13.26
CA ASN A 171 9.48 9.99 -13.13
C ASN A 171 10.96 9.68 -13.40
N ASP A 172 11.82 10.69 -13.24
CA ASP A 172 13.26 10.58 -13.40
C ASP A 172 13.91 9.55 -12.47
N ILE A 173 13.37 9.36 -11.26
CA ILE A 173 13.84 8.30 -10.35
C ILE A 173 13.41 6.92 -10.86
N CYS A 174 12.16 6.73 -11.33
CA CYS A 174 11.74 5.47 -11.94
C CYS A 174 12.66 5.09 -13.13
N ALA A 175 12.98 6.07 -13.98
CA ALA A 175 13.87 5.89 -15.12
C ALA A 175 15.32 5.60 -14.72
N ALA A 176 15.85 6.30 -13.71
CA ALA A 176 17.20 6.06 -13.17
C ALA A 176 17.33 4.66 -12.56
N LEU A 177 16.24 4.14 -11.99
CA LEU A 177 16.14 2.79 -11.44
C LEU A 177 15.86 1.72 -12.50
N GLY A 178 15.57 2.11 -13.75
CA GLY A 178 15.21 1.21 -14.85
C GLY A 178 13.85 0.54 -14.71
N LEU A 179 12.98 1.03 -13.81
CA LEU A 179 11.67 0.46 -13.54
C LEU A 179 10.72 0.65 -14.72
N ASP A 180 10.83 1.78 -15.41
CA ASP A 180 10.05 2.11 -16.61
C ASP A 180 10.23 1.09 -17.74
N LYS A 181 11.43 0.51 -17.86
CA LYS A 181 11.79 -0.44 -18.92
C LYS A 181 11.63 -1.89 -18.49
N GLN A 182 12.07 -2.23 -17.28
CA GLN A 182 12.04 -3.61 -16.80
C GLN A 182 10.65 -4.01 -16.29
N TYR A 183 9.88 -3.04 -15.81
CA TYR A 183 8.57 -3.27 -15.20
C TYR A 183 7.57 -2.20 -15.66
N PRO A 184 7.28 -2.12 -16.97
CA PRO A 184 6.35 -1.13 -17.50
C PRO A 184 4.95 -1.33 -16.91
N MET A 185 4.21 -0.23 -16.71
CA MET A 185 2.84 -0.26 -16.18
C MET A 185 1.94 -1.19 -17.01
N VAL A 186 1.96 -1.01 -18.33
CA VAL A 186 1.33 -1.92 -19.30
C VAL A 186 2.34 -3.01 -19.66
N PRO A 187 2.04 -4.31 -19.43
CA PRO A 187 2.88 -5.41 -19.91
C PRO A 187 3.04 -5.36 -21.44
N GLY A 188 4.15 -5.87 -21.98
CA GLY A 188 4.28 -6.04 -23.43
C GLY A 188 3.24 -7.05 -23.94
N GLU A 189 2.89 -7.02 -25.23
CA GLU A 189 1.96 -7.99 -25.84
C GLU A 189 2.37 -9.45 -25.59
N GLU A 190 3.67 -9.71 -25.37
CA GLU A 190 4.25 -11.03 -25.08
C GLU A 190 3.92 -11.56 -23.66
N ASP A 191 3.47 -10.69 -22.74
CA ASP A 191 3.17 -11.03 -21.33
C ASP A 191 1.67 -11.27 -21.07
N LEU A 192 0.80 -11.10 -22.08
CA LEU A 192 -0.64 -11.34 -21.94
C LEU A 192 -0.91 -12.86 -21.96
N PRO A 193 -1.68 -13.41 -21.01
CA PRO A 193 -2.13 -14.79 -21.10
C PRO A 193 -3.00 -14.98 -22.35
N GLU A 194 -2.75 -16.05 -23.11
CA GLU A 194 -3.56 -16.41 -24.29
C GLU A 194 -5.05 -16.45 -23.89
N GLU A 195 -5.88 -15.64 -24.56
CA GLU A 195 -7.33 -15.71 -24.38
C GLU A 195 -7.81 -17.11 -24.79
N ASN A 196 -8.38 -17.86 -23.84
CA ASN A 196 -9.08 -19.10 -24.15
C ASN A 196 -10.37 -18.76 -24.92
N ASP A 197 -10.27 -18.85 -26.25
CA ASP A 197 -11.39 -18.75 -27.18
C ASP A 197 -12.44 -19.83 -26.86
N THR A 198 -13.49 -19.43 -26.14
CA THR A 198 -14.67 -20.26 -25.90
C THR A 198 -15.72 -19.89 -26.93
N THR A 199 -15.50 -20.25 -28.19
CA THR A 199 -16.60 -20.36 -29.15
C THR A 199 -17.51 -21.50 -28.69
N SER A 200 -18.66 -21.13 -28.14
CA SER A 200 -19.78 -22.03 -27.88
C SER A 200 -20.24 -22.69 -29.18
N GLU A 201 -20.15 -24.01 -29.27
CA GLU A 201 -20.82 -24.81 -30.28
C GLU A 201 -22.34 -24.57 -30.21
N SER A 202 -22.89 -23.90 -31.22
CA SER A 202 -24.32 -23.91 -31.50
C SER A 202 -24.67 -25.27 -32.13
N THR A 203 -25.02 -26.27 -31.32
CA THR A 203 -25.63 -27.49 -31.83
C THR A 203 -27.03 -27.18 -32.33
N GLY A 204 -27.21 -27.28 -33.65
CA GLY A 204 -28.49 -27.13 -34.33
C GLY A 204 -29.50 -28.19 -33.88
N LEU A 205 -30.73 -27.73 -33.65
CA LEU A 205 -31.91 -28.59 -33.70
C LEU A 205 -32.64 -28.24 -34.98
N GLY A 206 -32.60 -29.19 -35.91
CA GLY A 206 -33.21 -29.09 -37.23
C GLY A 206 -34.73 -28.99 -37.15
N GLU A 207 -35.24 -28.15 -38.06
CA GLU A 207 -36.61 -28.11 -38.51
C GLU A 207 -37.05 -29.50 -39.00
N ARG A 208 -38.26 -29.91 -38.63
CA ARG A 208 -39.03 -30.95 -39.31
C ARG A 208 -40.43 -30.40 -39.53
N ASP A 209 -40.68 -29.98 -40.76
CA ASP A 209 -42.01 -29.79 -41.32
C ASP A 209 -42.50 -31.11 -41.95
N ASP A 210 -43.83 -31.20 -42.00
CA ASP A 210 -44.71 -32.01 -42.86
C ASP A 210 -44.95 -33.51 -42.56
N ASP A 211 -46.09 -33.81 -41.92
CA ASP A 211 -47.32 -34.35 -42.55
C ASP A 211 -48.51 -34.42 -41.56
#